data_AF-A0A8C0KCC1-F1
#
_entry.id   AF-A0A8C0KCC1-F1
#
_cell.length_a   1.000
_cell.length_b   1.000
_cell.length_c   1.000
_cell.angle_alpha   90.00
_cell.angle_beta   90.00
_cell.angle_gamma   90.00
#
_symmetry.space_group_name_H-M   'P 1'
#
loop_
_entity.id
_entity.type
_entity.pdbx_description
1 polymer ?
#
loop_
_entity_poly.entity_id
_entity_poly.type
_entity_poly.pdbx_seq_one_letter_code
_entity_poly.pdbx_strand_id
1 'polypeptide(L)'
;MDKFLLLLLLLAVFPFVFFQGVGPTTLCMVCENFKRGHCLRGKSNCTMEQGPGCRTRDFFIFTDRDGWRYNHTQLDCSNNCQSMNYHLGTLRISIFCCKGQDFCNKYQGKGLEWNNKNFFC
;
A
#
# COMPACT_ATOMS: atom_id res chain seq x y z
N MET A 1 19.18 10.22 -49.80
CA MET A 1 19.08 10.65 -48.38
C MET A 1 17.70 10.37 -47.78
N ASP A 2 16.60 10.41 -48.55
CA ASP A 2 15.24 10.13 -48.04
C ASP A 2 15.03 8.74 -47.41
N LYS A 3 15.60 7.69 -48.00
CA LYS A 3 15.43 6.31 -47.51
C LYS A 3 16.02 6.07 -46.12
N PHE A 4 17.11 6.77 -45.78
CA PHE A 4 17.76 6.67 -44.46
C PHE A 4 16.98 7.44 -43.39
N LEU A 5 16.41 8.59 -43.76
CA LEU A 5 15.57 9.39 -42.86
C LEU A 5 14.29 8.63 -42.48
N LEU A 6 13.68 7.95 -43.46
CA LEU A 6 12.49 7.11 -43.26
C LEU A 6 12.78 5.91 -42.34
N LEU A 7 13.96 5.29 -42.48
CA LEU A 7 14.39 4.17 -41.64
C LEU A 7 14.65 4.60 -40.19
N LEU A 8 15.25 5.78 -39.98
CA LEU A 8 15.45 6.38 -38.66
C LEU A 8 14.13 6.73 -37.96
N LEU A 9 13.15 7.25 -38.71
CA LEU A 9 11.81 7.53 -38.20
C LEU A 9 11.08 6.24 -37.77
N LEU A 10 11.18 5.16 -38.56
CA LEU A 10 10.58 3.87 -38.21
C LEU A 10 11.26 3.25 -36.97
N LEU A 11 12.59 3.32 -36.87
CA LEU A 11 13.33 2.81 -35.71
C LEU A 11 13.09 3.61 -34.42
N ALA A 12 12.76 4.90 -34.52
CA ALA A 12 12.45 5.75 -33.36
C ALA A 12 10.99 5.61 -32.88
N VAL A 13 10.05 5.30 -33.79
CA VAL A 13 8.63 5.14 -33.45
C VAL A 13 8.34 3.76 -32.86
N PHE A 14 9.00 2.70 -33.33
CA PHE A 14 8.77 1.33 -32.87
C PHE A 14 8.95 1.11 -31.35
N PRO A 15 9.99 1.63 -30.66
CA PRO A 15 10.19 1.39 -29.23
C PRO A 15 9.18 2.14 -28.34
N PHE A 16 8.63 3.26 -28.82
CA PHE A 16 7.72 4.10 -28.03
C PHE A 16 6.33 3.47 -27.83
N VAL A 17 5.89 2.62 -28.77
CA VAL A 17 4.55 2.00 -28.73
C VAL A 17 4.48 0.78 -27.80
N PHE A 18 5.62 0.13 -27.50
CA PHE A 18 5.62 -1.11 -26.69
C PHE A 18 5.72 -0.90 -25.17
N PHE A 19 6.09 0.28 -24.69
CA PHE A 19 6.34 0.50 -23.25
C PHE A 19 5.20 1.18 -22.47
N GLN A 20 4.04 1.44 -23.07
CA GLN A 20 2.98 2.22 -22.42
C GLN A 20 2.02 1.42 -21.50
N GLY A 21 2.21 0.10 -21.33
CA GLY A 21 1.17 -0.77 -20.73
C GLY A 21 1.43 -1.36 -19.35
N VAL A 22 2.67 -1.40 -18.85
CA VAL A 22 3.00 -2.14 -17.62
C VAL A 22 3.39 -1.14 -16.53
N GLY A 23 2.40 -0.72 -15.74
CA GLY A 23 2.69 -0.01 -14.49
C GLY A 23 3.54 -0.89 -13.58
N PRO A 24 4.41 -0.33 -12.72
CA PRO A 24 5.21 -1.12 -11.81
C PRO A 24 4.31 -1.93 -10.88
N THR A 25 4.34 -3.26 -11.03
CA THR A 25 3.65 -4.18 -10.15
C THR A 25 4.18 -4.01 -8.73
N THR A 26 3.31 -3.74 -7.76
CA THR A 26 3.69 -3.61 -6.35
C THR A 26 3.27 -4.88 -5.60
N LEU A 27 4.22 -5.55 -4.94
CA LEU A 27 3.93 -6.66 -4.03
C LEU A 27 3.55 -6.09 -2.65
N CYS A 28 2.46 -6.56 -2.06
CA CYS A 28 1.96 -6.09 -0.77
C CYS A 28 1.92 -7.24 0.24
N MET A 29 2.12 -6.92 1.51
CA MET A 29 1.89 -7.89 2.59
C MET A 29 0.39 -7.96 2.88
N VAL A 30 -0.14 -9.17 3.05
CA VAL A 30 -1.47 -9.40 3.59
C VAL A 30 -1.32 -9.92 5.02
N CYS A 31 -2.08 -9.34 5.94
CA CYS A 31 -2.13 -9.75 7.32
C CYS A 31 -3.45 -9.32 7.98
N GLU A 32 -4.18 -10.28 8.56
CA GLU A 32 -5.44 -10.02 9.28
C GLU A 32 -5.21 -9.42 10.68
N ASN A 33 -4.08 -9.74 11.30
CA ASN A 33 -3.73 -9.24 12.63
C ASN A 33 -2.23 -8.94 12.68
N PHE A 34 -1.88 -7.71 12.33
CA PHE A 34 -0.52 -7.19 12.39
C PHE A 34 -0.36 -6.38 13.68
N LYS A 35 0.64 -6.76 14.50
CA LYS A 35 0.99 -6.06 15.74
C LYS A 35 2.48 -6.11 15.93
N ARG A 36 3.05 -5.02 16.44
CA ARG A 36 4.44 -4.98 16.89
C ARG A 36 5.44 -5.41 15.80
N GLY A 37 5.17 -5.09 14.54
CA GLY A 37 6.00 -5.48 13.39
C GLY A 37 5.82 -6.92 12.91
N HIS A 38 4.94 -7.71 13.53
CA HIS A 38 4.73 -9.12 13.20
C HIS A 38 3.29 -9.39 12.74
N CYS A 39 3.14 -10.31 11.80
CA CYS A 39 1.83 -10.84 11.42
C CYS A 39 1.49 -12.05 12.29
N LEU A 40 0.47 -11.90 13.14
CA LEU A 40 0.01 -12.94 14.07
C LEU A 40 -1.01 -13.89 13.41
N ARG A 41 -1.73 -13.44 12.38
CA ARG A 41 -2.76 -14.22 11.69
C ARG A 41 -2.95 -13.76 10.24
N GLY A 42 -3.21 -14.73 9.36
CA GLY A 42 -3.61 -14.47 7.97
C GLY A 42 -2.48 -13.91 7.10
N LYS A 43 -1.24 -14.38 7.33
CA LYS A 43 -0.07 -13.95 6.56
C LYS A 43 -0.16 -14.50 5.14
N SER A 44 -0.18 -13.62 4.15
CA SER A 44 0.03 -13.95 2.74
C SER A 44 0.59 -12.73 2.00
N ASN A 45 0.65 -12.80 0.67
CA ASN A 45 1.06 -11.68 -0.18
C ASN A 45 0.02 -11.49 -1.30
N CYS A 46 -0.05 -10.29 -1.85
CA CYS A 46 -0.86 -9.98 -3.03
C CYS A 46 -0.12 -8.98 -3.92
N THR A 47 -0.43 -8.98 -5.22
CA THR A 47 0.23 -8.12 -6.22
C THR A 47 -0.77 -7.17 -6.86
N MET A 48 -0.36 -5.93 -7.10
CA MET A 48 -1.17 -4.89 -7.73
C MET A 48 -0.51 -4.38 -9.01
N GLU A 49 -1.13 -4.65 -10.16
CA GLU A 49 -0.60 -4.33 -11.49
C GLU A 49 -1.07 -2.97 -12.03
N GLN A 50 -2.33 -2.58 -11.77
CA GLN A 50 -2.92 -1.35 -12.31
C GLN A 50 -3.82 -0.64 -11.29
N GLY A 51 -3.19 0.18 -10.43
CA GLY A 51 -3.86 0.95 -9.39
C GLY A 51 -4.58 0.09 -8.34
N PRO A 52 -5.16 0.72 -7.31
CA PRO A 52 -4.47 1.30 -6.17
C PRO A 52 -3.68 0.27 -5.34
N GLY A 53 -2.76 0.78 -4.53
CA GLY A 53 -1.68 -0.03 -3.99
C GLY A 53 -2.00 -0.77 -2.69
N CYS A 54 -0.95 -0.95 -1.91
CA CYS A 54 -1.02 -1.63 -0.63
C CYS A 54 -1.74 -0.75 0.39
N ARG A 55 -2.62 -1.35 1.18
CA ARG A 55 -3.41 -0.69 2.21
C ARG A 55 -3.02 -1.18 3.60
N THR A 56 -3.07 -0.24 4.53
CA THR A 56 -2.91 -0.45 5.97
C THR A 56 -4.13 0.12 6.67
N ARG A 57 -4.77 -0.65 7.56
CA ARG A 57 -5.89 -0.19 8.37
C ARG A 57 -5.58 -0.37 9.85
N ASP A 58 -5.57 0.72 10.61
CA ASP A 58 -5.54 0.66 12.06
C ASP A 58 -6.96 0.71 12.61
N PHE A 59 -7.30 -0.25 13.46
CA PHE A 59 -8.58 -0.32 14.15
C PHE A 59 -8.40 0.15 15.59
N PHE A 60 -9.23 1.10 16.01
CA PHE A 60 -9.30 1.58 17.39
C PHE A 60 -10.71 1.37 17.92
N ILE A 61 -10.81 0.88 19.15
CA ILE A 61 -12.07 0.67 19.85
C ILE A 61 -12.18 1.70 20.97
N PHE A 62 -13.32 2.38 21.04
CA PHE A 62 -13.68 3.23 22.14
C PHE A 62 -14.29 2.41 23.28
N THR A 63 -13.88 2.70 24.51
CA THR A 63 -14.52 2.19 25.71
C THR A 63 -14.66 3.34 26.71
N ASP A 64 -15.72 3.34 27.52
CA ASP A 64 -15.99 4.43 28.46
C ASP A 64 -14.90 4.59 29.53
N ARG A 65 -14.20 3.48 29.87
CA ARG A 65 -13.09 3.50 30.82
C ARG A 65 -11.80 4.08 30.25
N ASP A 66 -11.46 3.68 29.03
CA ASP A 66 -10.11 3.83 28.50
C ASP A 66 -10.03 4.76 27.28
N GLY A 67 -11.15 5.31 26.85
CA GLY A 67 -11.27 6.08 25.62
C GLY A 67 -10.92 5.24 24.39
N TRP A 68 -10.30 5.88 23.39
CA TRP A 68 -9.84 5.22 22.17
C TRP A 68 -8.59 4.40 22.42
N ARG A 69 -8.69 3.08 22.22
CA ARG A 69 -7.55 2.14 22.32
C ARG A 69 -7.28 1.48 20.98
N TYR A 70 -6.01 1.40 20.63
CA TYR A 70 -5.57 0.63 19.48
C TYR A 70 -5.90 -0.85 19.69
N ASN A 71 -6.57 -1.46 18.71
CA ASN A 71 -6.88 -2.88 18.72
C ASN A 71 -5.84 -3.66 17.91
N HIS A 72 -5.82 -3.49 16.59
CA HIS A 72 -4.92 -4.19 15.67
C HIS A 72 -4.79 -3.42 14.35
N THR A 73 -3.80 -3.83 13.56
CA THR A 73 -3.61 -3.36 12.19
C THR A 73 -3.93 -4.49 11.22
N GLN A 74 -4.55 -4.17 10.09
CA GLN A 74 -4.70 -5.05 8.94
C GLN A 74 -3.90 -4.53 7.76
N LEU A 75 -3.31 -5.46 7.02
CA LEU A 75 -2.56 -5.21 5.79
C LEU A 75 -3.26 -5.96 4.66
N ASP A 76 -3.56 -5.29 3.55
CA ASP A 76 -4.15 -5.92 2.36
C ASP A 76 -3.82 -5.16 1.08
N CYS A 77 -4.20 -5.72 -0.07
CA CYS A 77 -4.31 -5.00 -1.33
C CYS A 77 -5.70 -4.36 -1.42
N SER A 78 -5.81 -3.23 -2.14
CA SER A 78 -7.11 -2.63 -2.37
C SER A 78 -7.21 -1.99 -3.73
N ASN A 79 -8.19 -2.45 -4.52
CA ASN A 79 -8.61 -1.87 -5.79
C ASN A 79 -9.25 -0.48 -5.66
N ASN A 80 -9.57 -0.04 -4.43
CA ASN A 80 -9.90 1.36 -4.11
C ASN A 80 -9.20 1.75 -2.78
N CYS A 81 -8.02 2.37 -2.85
CA CYS A 81 -7.28 2.79 -1.68
C CYS A 81 -7.18 4.32 -1.63
N GLN A 82 -7.77 4.91 -0.60
CA GLN A 82 -7.63 6.33 -0.29
C GLN A 82 -7.33 6.47 1.20
N SER A 83 -6.26 7.20 1.52
CA SER A 83 -5.90 7.47 2.91
C SER A 83 -6.97 8.35 3.56
N MET A 84 -7.56 7.88 4.65
CA MET A 84 -8.66 8.56 5.33
C MET A 84 -8.80 8.08 6.78
N ASN A 85 -9.52 8.84 7.57
CA ASN A 85 -9.93 8.44 8.92
C ASN A 85 -11.46 8.50 8.97
N TYR A 86 -12.10 7.48 9.54
CA TYR A 86 -13.54 7.53 9.78
C TYR A 86 -13.91 6.81 11.09
N HIS A 87 -15.09 7.17 11.58
CA HIS A 87 -15.67 6.65 12.81
C HIS A 87 -16.98 5.94 12.49
N LEU A 88 -17.18 4.78 13.10
CA LEU A 88 -18.40 3.98 13.02
C LEU A 88 -18.79 3.56 14.45
N GLY A 89 -19.61 4.37 15.11
CA GLY A 89 -19.95 4.17 16.52
C GLY A 89 -18.70 4.19 17.41
N THR A 90 -18.47 3.11 18.14
CA THR A 90 -17.29 2.91 19.01
C THR A 90 -16.05 2.41 18.26
N LEU A 91 -16.09 2.34 16.93
CA LEU A 91 -14.97 1.94 16.09
C LEU A 91 -14.39 3.14 15.35
N ARG A 92 -13.08 3.33 15.40
CA ARG A 92 -12.35 4.29 14.56
C ARG A 92 -11.40 3.51 13.67
N ILE A 93 -11.37 3.85 12.39
CA ILE A 93 -10.52 3.22 11.39
C ILE A 93 -9.66 4.29 10.72
N SER A 94 -8.34 4.08 10.75
CA SER A 94 -7.37 4.90 10.02
C SER A 94 -6.82 4.09 8.85
N ILE A 95 -6.99 4.59 7.63
CA ILE A 95 -6.53 3.95 6.39
C ILE A 95 -5.31 4.70 5.84
N PHE A 96 -4.28 3.95 5.48
CA PHE A 96 -3.10 4.43 4.77
C PHE A 96 -2.90 3.64 3.48
N CYS A 97 -2.40 4.31 2.43
CA CYS A 97 -2.18 3.73 1.11
C CYS A 97 -0.77 4.03 0.62
N CYS A 98 -0.10 3.05 0.03
CA CYS A 98 1.23 3.22 -0.57
C CYS A 98 1.37 2.37 -1.84
N LYS A 99 2.30 2.73 -2.72
CA LYS A 99 2.57 2.04 -4.00
C LYS A 99 4.03 2.25 -4.43
N GLY A 100 4.52 1.44 -5.38
CA GLY A 100 5.83 1.63 -6.01
C GLY A 100 7.02 1.09 -5.21
N GLN A 101 6.77 0.48 -4.05
CA GLN A 101 7.77 -0.23 -3.26
C GLN A 101 7.14 -1.50 -2.67
N ASP A 102 7.83 -2.62 -2.83
CA ASP A 102 7.37 -3.90 -2.30
C ASP A 102 7.24 -3.87 -0.78
N PHE A 103 6.13 -4.42 -0.30
CA PHE A 103 5.71 -4.50 1.09
C PHE A 103 5.64 -3.15 1.80
N CYS A 104 5.42 -2.04 1.07
CA CYS A 104 5.38 -0.70 1.66
C CYS A 104 4.36 -0.56 2.80
N ASN A 105 3.28 -1.34 2.78
CA ASN A 105 2.20 -1.26 3.78
C ASN A 105 2.61 -1.76 5.17
N LYS A 106 3.66 -2.59 5.28
CA LYS A 106 4.14 -3.03 6.59
C LYS A 106 4.81 -1.90 7.38
N TYR A 107 5.17 -0.80 6.72
CA TYR A 107 5.87 0.35 7.32
C TYR A 107 4.94 1.52 7.68
N GLN A 108 3.62 1.29 7.65
CA GLN A 108 2.61 2.31 7.91
C GLN A 108 1.78 1.93 9.14
N GLY A 109 1.10 2.92 9.72
CA GLY A 109 0.17 2.72 10.83
C GLY A 109 0.83 2.34 12.16
N LYS A 110 -0.03 2.08 13.15
CA LYS A 110 0.34 1.82 14.55
C LYS A 110 0.82 0.40 14.81
N GLY A 111 0.55 -0.53 13.90
CA GLY A 111 1.00 -1.93 14.01
C GLY A 111 2.52 -2.11 14.02
N LEU A 112 3.28 -1.06 13.70
CA LEU A 112 4.73 -1.00 13.83
C LEU A 112 5.23 -0.66 15.24
N GLU A 113 4.41 -0.08 16.12
CA GLU A 113 4.90 0.51 17.39
C GLU A 113 5.44 -0.56 18.36
N TRP A 114 6.74 -0.83 18.25
CA TRP A 114 7.65 -1.21 19.32
C TRP A 114 8.54 0.02 19.59
N ASN A 115 8.22 0.82 20.62
CA ASN A 115 9.11 1.87 21.18
C ASN A 115 10.10 2.53 20.18
N ASN A 116 9.64 3.09 19.05
CA ASN A 116 10.55 3.72 18.10
C ASN A 116 10.17 5.17 17.84
N LYS A 117 10.78 6.04 18.65
CA LYS A 117 10.93 7.48 18.42
C LYS A 117 11.80 7.82 17.20
N ASN A 118 12.34 6.85 16.46
CA ASN A 118 13.40 7.10 15.48
C ASN A 118 13.12 6.46 14.12
N PHE A 119 12.12 6.92 13.39
CA PHE A 119 12.13 6.87 11.92
C PHE A 119 11.30 8.04 11.40
N PHE A 120 11.89 9.23 11.44
CA PHE A 120 11.51 10.33 10.56
C PHE A 120 12.11 10.01 9.19
N CYS A 121 11.27 10.08 8.15
CA CYS A 121 11.70 10.17 6.76
C CYS A 121 12.47 11.49 6.52
#